data_AF-A0A417LPU8-F1
#
_entry.id   AF-A0A417LPU8-F1
#
_cell.length_a   1.000
_cell.length_b   1.000
_cell.length_c   1.000
_cell.angle_alpha   90.00
_cell.angle_beta   90.00
_cell.angle_gamma   90.00
#
_symmetry.space_group_name_H-M   'P 1'
#
loop_
_entity.id
_entity.type
_entity.pdbx_description
1 polymer ?
#
loop_
_entity_poly.entity_id
_entity_poly.type
_entity_poly.pdbx_seq_one_letter_code
_entity_poly.pdbx_strand_id
1 'polypeptide(L)'
;MEDFKKNLLKMGKTNRTVPAVLLIAAVFFLLFGIFMIPHKVQPFDPTSGGYASLNIVYVMGPFAEQTSDGRTVKKYYVAENDKGYWSIISTENSCPFPVYNETISDAGLKTLVPQTAVGQSKKIPKKLAGYLVDYFNNNGFELSLSDYEQYLGDHYLDTTAPLMGSSLVLFIFSAVFFVLSVIVLISFRKNSNHIQTRIQELMQDGEFEPLCQDFQSTGAAFYAGLGLAVSPHYLLDFSNLQYGFSVYPLDQFYNVFKCNMVNGKPTTSNYIALELKNGQRILVAACPNTSKSFNTALDMLKQSVNGGMQW
;
A
#
# COMPACT_ATOMS: atom_id res chain seq x y z
N MET A 1 -41.10 -12.78 0.03
CA MET A 1 -40.57 -11.40 0.03
C MET A 1 -39.19 -11.24 0.68
N GLU A 2 -39.01 -11.48 1.99
CA GLU A 2 -37.72 -11.22 2.67
C GLU A 2 -36.52 -12.02 2.11
N ASP A 3 -36.72 -13.28 1.72
CA ASP A 3 -35.62 -14.07 1.16
C ASP A 3 -35.20 -13.61 -0.25
N PHE A 4 -36.14 -13.12 -1.05
CA PHE A 4 -35.84 -12.49 -2.34
C PHE A 4 -34.97 -11.24 -2.14
N LYS A 5 -35.37 -10.35 -1.22
CA LYS A 5 -34.58 -9.17 -0.83
C LYS A 5 -33.17 -9.54 -0.37
N LYS A 6 -33.02 -10.59 0.46
CA LYS A 6 -31.70 -11.08 0.87
C LYS A 6 -30.86 -11.56 -0.32
N ASN A 7 -31.47 -12.23 -1.30
CA ASN A 7 -30.78 -12.69 -2.51
C ASN A 7 -30.33 -11.51 -3.37
N LEU A 8 -31.18 -10.49 -3.58
CA LEU A 8 -30.79 -9.25 -4.28
C LEU A 8 -29.60 -8.56 -3.60
N LEU A 9 -29.62 -8.47 -2.26
CA LEU A 9 -28.50 -7.90 -1.50
C LEU A 9 -27.22 -8.74 -1.59
N LYS A 10 -27.32 -10.06 -1.79
CA LYS A 10 -26.15 -10.93 -2.03
C LYS A 10 -25.57 -10.71 -3.42
N MET A 11 -26.37 -10.36 -4.43
CA MET A 11 -25.88 -10.06 -5.78
C MET A 11 -24.93 -8.85 -5.80
N GLY A 12 -25.16 -7.86 -4.95
CA GLY A 12 -24.27 -6.70 -4.80
C GLY A 12 -23.03 -6.93 -3.91
N LYS A 13 -22.93 -8.07 -3.23
CA LYS A 13 -21.78 -8.38 -2.37
C LYS A 13 -20.63 -8.92 -3.20
N THR A 14 -19.66 -8.06 -3.49
CA THR A 14 -18.33 -8.50 -3.90
C THR A 14 -17.65 -9.24 -2.74
N ASN A 15 -16.69 -10.11 -3.07
CA ASN A 15 -16.03 -10.99 -2.12
C ASN A 15 -15.39 -10.20 -0.96
N ARG A 16 -15.89 -10.38 0.28
CA ARG A 16 -15.37 -9.73 1.49
C ARG A 16 -13.94 -10.13 1.84
N THR A 17 -13.40 -11.15 1.18
CA THR A 17 -12.01 -11.56 1.30
C THR A 17 -11.04 -10.46 0.88
N VAL A 18 -11.36 -9.66 -0.14
CA VAL A 18 -10.45 -8.63 -0.66
C VAL A 18 -10.10 -7.58 0.40
N PRO A 19 -11.06 -6.85 1.02
CA PRO A 19 -10.72 -5.88 2.06
C PRO A 19 -10.08 -6.54 3.29
N ALA A 20 -10.46 -7.78 3.62
CA ALA A 20 -9.85 -8.51 4.73
C ALA A 20 -8.36 -8.82 4.48
N VAL A 21 -8.01 -9.29 3.28
CA VAL A 21 -6.62 -9.56 2.88
C VAL A 21 -5.79 -8.27 2.88
N LEU A 22 -6.36 -7.16 2.37
CA LEU A 22 -5.69 -5.85 2.41
C LEU A 22 -5.44 -5.37 3.85
N LEU A 23 -6.39 -5.57 4.78
CA LEU A 23 -6.19 -5.22 6.19
C LEU A 23 -5.14 -6.09 6.86
N ILE A 24 -5.13 -7.40 6.58
CA ILE A 24 -4.10 -8.31 7.10
C ILE A 24 -2.71 -7.87 6.61
N ALA A 25 -2.58 -7.53 5.33
CA ALA A 25 -1.34 -7.01 4.78
C ALA A 25 -0.93 -5.69 5.47
N ALA A 26 -1.87 -4.76 5.68
CA ALA A 26 -1.60 -3.50 6.37
C ALA A 26 -1.04 -3.74 7.79
N VAL A 27 -1.71 -4.59 8.58
CA VAL A 27 -1.26 -4.95 9.94
C VAL A 27 0.10 -5.63 9.91
N PHE A 28 0.34 -6.53 8.96
CA PHE A 28 1.64 -7.18 8.81
C PHE A 28 2.77 -6.15 8.58
N PHE A 29 2.60 -5.24 7.63
CA PHE A 29 3.60 -4.20 7.35
C PHE A 29 3.79 -3.25 8.53
N LEU A 30 2.72 -2.92 9.26
CA LEU A 30 2.80 -2.10 10.46
C LEU A 30 3.65 -2.77 11.55
N LEU A 31 3.34 -4.02 11.89
CA LEU A 31 4.03 -4.77 12.93
C LEU A 31 5.49 -5.03 12.56
N PHE A 32 5.74 -5.40 11.30
CA PHE A 32 7.09 -5.60 10.81
C PHE A 32 7.90 -4.30 10.76
N GLY A 33 7.26 -3.18 10.42
CA GLY A 33 7.84 -1.85 10.50
C GLY A 33 8.27 -1.49 11.92
N ILE A 34 7.43 -1.78 12.92
CA ILE A 34 7.75 -1.57 14.34
C ILE A 34 8.95 -2.44 14.76
N PHE A 35 8.95 -3.72 14.39
CA PHE A 35 10.05 -4.65 14.70
C PHE A 35 11.40 -4.21 14.12
N MET A 36 11.38 -3.57 12.95
CA MET A 36 12.58 -3.04 12.30
C MET A 36 13.10 -1.73 12.93
N ILE A 37 12.38 -1.14 13.88
CA ILE A 37 12.89 0.01 14.64
C ILE A 37 13.95 -0.51 15.64
N PRO A 38 15.16 0.07 15.67
CA PRO A 38 16.16 -0.30 16.68
C PRO A 38 15.60 -0.10 18.10
N HIS A 39 15.31 -1.19 18.82
CA HIS A 39 14.69 -1.13 20.16
C HIS A 39 15.64 -0.72 21.29
N LYS A 40 16.96 -0.81 21.06
CA LYS A 40 17.99 -0.32 21.98
C LYS A 40 19.13 0.27 21.18
N VAL A 41 19.36 1.56 21.35
CA VAL A 41 20.57 2.21 20.87
C VAL A 41 21.68 1.77 21.81
N GLN A 42 22.59 0.91 21.32
CA GLN A 42 23.72 0.46 22.12
C GLN A 42 24.78 1.59 22.22
N PRO A 43 25.61 1.62 23.27
CA PRO A 43 26.78 2.49 23.27
C PRO A 43 27.63 2.22 22.02
N PHE A 44 28.14 3.26 21.39
CA PHE A 44 29.00 3.15 20.24
C PHE A 44 30.27 2.37 20.59
N ASP A 45 30.54 1.35 19.77
CA ASP A 45 31.75 0.54 19.80
C ASP A 45 32.44 0.73 18.43
N PRO A 46 33.68 1.22 18.42
CA PRO A 46 34.38 1.56 17.17
C PRO A 46 34.83 0.32 16.37
N THR A 47 34.46 -0.89 16.80
CA THR A 47 34.77 -2.16 16.12
C THR A 47 33.53 -2.91 15.61
N SER A 48 32.32 -2.41 15.91
CA SER A 48 31.08 -3.08 15.54
C SER A 48 30.11 -2.17 14.78
N GLY A 49 29.34 -2.79 13.89
CA GLY A 49 28.28 -2.14 13.13
C GLY A 49 26.96 -2.12 13.88
N GLY A 50 26.05 -1.25 13.46
CA GLY A 50 24.71 -1.15 14.05
C GLY A 50 24.33 0.29 14.39
N TYR A 51 23.15 0.46 14.94
CA TYR A 51 22.68 1.78 15.38
C TYR A 51 23.10 2.01 16.84
N ALA A 52 23.79 3.12 17.08
CA ALA A 52 24.49 3.35 18.34
C ALA A 52 24.43 4.80 18.82
N SER A 53 24.79 5.01 20.09
CA SER A 53 24.84 6.32 20.74
C SER A 53 26.22 6.56 21.33
N LEU A 54 26.69 7.80 21.22
CA LEU A 54 27.95 8.24 21.79
C LEU A 54 27.70 9.54 22.56
N ASN A 55 28.12 9.62 23.83
CA ASN A 55 28.12 10.88 24.58
C ASN A 55 29.37 11.66 24.19
N ILE A 56 29.19 12.81 23.54
CA ILE A 56 30.26 13.64 23.00
C ILE A 56 30.42 14.88 23.85
N VAL A 57 31.62 15.13 24.36
CA VAL A 57 31.94 16.36 25.10
C VAL A 57 32.24 17.49 24.12
N TYR A 58 33.14 17.21 23.17
CA TYR A 58 33.52 18.11 22.10
C TYR A 58 34.10 17.34 20.92
N VAL A 59 34.35 18.04 19.82
CA VAL A 59 34.97 17.48 18.62
C VAL A 59 36.17 18.29 18.17
N MET A 60 37.08 17.64 17.45
CA MET A 60 38.26 18.23 16.80
C MET A 60 38.18 17.98 15.28
N GLY A 61 38.61 18.95 14.50
CA GLY A 61 38.49 18.95 13.04
C GLY A 61 37.55 20.07 12.55
N PRO A 62 36.94 19.93 11.36
CA PRO A 62 36.81 18.69 10.58
C PRO A 62 38.16 18.28 9.96
N PHE A 63 38.44 16.98 9.95
CA PHE A 63 39.64 16.44 9.28
C PHE A 63 39.37 16.03 7.82
N ALA A 64 38.10 15.87 7.46
CA ALA A 64 37.67 15.58 6.09
C ALA A 64 36.26 16.11 5.83
N GLU A 65 35.99 16.43 4.56
CA GLU A 65 34.67 16.81 4.07
C GLU A 65 34.25 15.91 2.90
N GLN A 66 32.99 15.48 2.89
CA GLN A 66 32.37 14.84 1.74
C GLN A 66 31.57 15.88 0.97
N THR A 67 31.82 16.00 -0.33
CA THR A 67 31.10 16.91 -1.22
C THR A 67 30.21 16.15 -2.22
N SER A 68 29.08 16.75 -2.55
CA SER A 68 28.18 16.34 -3.64
C SER A 68 27.75 17.60 -4.38
N ASP A 69 27.89 17.62 -5.71
CA ASP A 69 27.55 18.78 -6.56
C ASP A 69 28.18 20.10 -6.10
N GLY A 70 29.43 20.04 -5.65
CA GLY A 70 30.18 21.22 -5.18
C GLY A 70 29.77 21.74 -3.79
N ARG A 71 28.88 21.04 -3.07
CA ARG A 71 28.46 21.39 -1.70
C ARG A 71 28.92 20.34 -0.71
N THR A 72 29.39 20.77 0.46
CA THR A 72 29.71 19.87 1.57
C THR A 72 28.43 19.26 2.12
N VAL A 73 28.32 17.93 2.03
CA VAL A 73 27.18 17.15 2.52
C VAL A 73 27.46 16.45 3.85
N LYS A 74 28.73 16.16 4.15
CA LYS A 74 29.16 15.63 5.46
C LYS A 74 30.52 16.18 5.86
N LYS A 75 30.73 16.28 7.17
CA LYS A 75 32.02 16.59 7.78
C LYS A 75 32.38 15.49 8.77
N TYR A 76 33.66 15.15 8.83
CA TYR A 76 34.19 14.12 9.70
C TYR A 76 35.07 14.73 10.78
N TYR A 77 34.86 14.27 12.02
CA TYR A 77 35.50 14.80 13.20
C TYR A 77 36.05 13.69 14.09
N VAL A 78 37.06 14.05 14.89
CA VAL A 78 37.48 13.25 16.04
C VAL A 78 36.68 13.75 17.25
N ALA A 79 35.84 12.91 17.83
CA ALA A 79 35.02 13.24 18.99
C ALA A 79 35.65 12.70 20.26
N GLU A 80 35.73 13.52 21.31
CA GLU A 80 36.06 13.05 22.65
C GLU A 80 34.77 12.75 23.42
N ASN A 81 34.71 11.56 24.02
CA ASN A 81 33.56 11.14 24.80
C ASN A 81 33.68 11.48 26.29
N ASP A 82 32.60 11.25 27.04
CA ASP A 82 32.51 11.47 28.49
C ASP A 82 33.49 10.63 29.34
N LYS A 83 34.19 9.67 28.72
CA LYS A 83 35.23 8.85 29.33
C LYS A 83 36.65 9.24 28.88
N GLY A 84 36.78 10.27 28.05
CA GLY A 84 38.06 10.73 27.51
C GLY A 84 38.62 9.89 26.35
N TYR A 85 37.83 8.99 25.76
CA TYR A 85 38.25 8.25 24.57
C TYR A 85 37.88 9.02 23.30
N TRP A 86 38.74 8.90 22.29
CA TRP A 86 38.47 9.43 20.96
C TRP A 86 37.73 8.42 20.08
N SER A 87 36.80 8.92 19.29
CA SER A 87 36.02 8.15 18.33
C SER A 87 35.73 9.00 17.10
N ILE A 88 35.54 8.36 15.94
CA ILE A 88 35.26 9.08 14.71
C ILE A 88 33.77 9.27 14.54
N ILE A 89 33.34 10.48 14.20
CA ILE A 89 31.94 10.78 13.89
C ILE A 89 31.84 11.47 12.54
N SER A 90 30.67 11.41 11.92
CA SER A 90 30.31 12.30 10.83
C SER A 90 29.03 13.05 11.12
N THR A 91 29.01 14.35 10.84
CA THR A 91 27.85 15.21 10.98
C THR A 91 27.41 15.77 9.63
N GLU A 92 26.25 16.43 9.61
CA GLU A 92 25.87 17.32 8.51
C GLU A 92 26.84 18.52 8.42
N ASN A 93 26.65 19.40 7.44
CA ASN A 93 27.55 20.54 7.19
C ASN A 93 27.70 21.48 8.41
N SER A 94 26.67 21.59 9.25
CA SER A 94 26.73 22.26 10.54
C SER A 94 27.00 21.23 11.64
N CYS A 95 28.13 21.36 12.34
CA CYS A 95 28.41 20.53 13.50
C CYS A 95 27.53 20.97 14.68
N PRO A 96 26.72 20.09 15.28
CA PRO A 96 25.90 20.43 16.44
C PRO A 96 26.69 20.41 17.76
N PHE A 97 27.93 19.90 17.74
CA PHE A 97 28.78 19.75 18.92
C PHE A 97 29.80 20.90 19.02
N PRO A 98 30.26 21.24 20.24
CA PRO A 98 31.37 22.17 20.44
C PRO A 98 32.62 21.70 19.69
N VAL A 99 33.16 22.56 18.82
CA VAL A 99 34.39 22.33 18.07
C VAL A 99 35.56 23.02 18.77
N TYR A 100 36.60 22.25 19.10
CA TYR A 100 37.81 22.72 19.76
C TYR A 100 38.58 23.70 18.86
N ASN A 101 39.07 24.80 19.45
CA ASN A 101 39.72 25.93 18.79
C ASN A 101 38.84 26.75 17.82
N GLU A 102 37.57 26.41 17.66
CA GLU A 102 36.61 27.23 16.89
C GLU A 102 35.54 27.84 17.81
N THR A 103 34.85 27.00 18.57
CA THR A 103 33.73 27.41 19.43
C THR A 103 34.06 27.38 20.92
N ILE A 104 35.11 26.63 21.29
CA ILE A 104 35.57 26.45 22.67
C ILE A 104 37.10 26.45 22.71
N SER A 105 37.66 26.86 23.86
CA SER A 105 39.10 26.84 24.15
C SER A 105 39.39 26.01 25.42
N ASP A 106 40.66 25.84 25.75
CA ASP A 106 41.12 25.09 26.94
C ASP A 106 40.40 25.47 28.24
N ALA A 107 40.15 26.77 28.43
CA ALA A 107 39.49 27.28 29.63
C ALA A 107 38.02 26.81 29.73
N GLY A 108 37.36 26.56 28.59
CA GLY A 108 35.96 26.15 28.51
C GLY A 108 35.75 24.65 28.70
N LEU A 109 36.77 23.81 28.45
CA LEU A 109 36.66 22.35 28.45
C LEU A 109 36.04 21.77 29.73
N LYS A 110 36.44 22.31 30.89
CA LYS A 110 35.98 21.83 32.22
C LYS A 110 34.50 22.09 32.51
N THR A 111 33.84 22.92 31.70
CA THR A 111 32.43 23.32 31.90
C THR A 111 31.48 22.62 30.94
N LEU A 112 32.00 21.80 30.02
CA LEU A 112 31.18 21.15 29.00
C LEU A 112 30.37 20.01 29.57
N VAL A 113 29.12 19.94 29.12
CA VAL A 113 28.21 18.83 29.42
C VAL A 113 28.17 17.92 28.20
N PRO A 114 28.41 16.60 28.35
CA PRO A 114 28.32 15.66 27.24
C PRO A 114 26.95 15.70 26.55
N GLN A 115 26.94 15.71 25.22
CA GLN A 115 25.75 15.64 24.37
C GLN A 115 25.66 14.26 23.72
N THR A 116 24.51 13.59 23.82
CA THR A 116 24.32 12.27 23.19
C THR A 116 24.11 12.43 21.69
N ALA A 117 25.10 11.99 20.92
CA ALA A 117 24.99 11.75 19.49
C ALA A 117 24.40 10.36 19.25
N VAL A 118 23.57 10.25 18.21
CA VAL A 118 22.93 9.00 17.83
C VAL A 118 23.08 8.83 16.32
N GLY A 119 23.40 7.63 15.87
CA GLY A 119 23.69 7.41 14.46
C GLY A 119 23.94 5.95 14.09
N GLN A 120 24.27 5.74 12.83
CA GLN A 120 24.63 4.42 12.31
C GLN A 120 26.15 4.25 12.34
N SER A 121 26.64 3.22 13.02
CA SER A 121 28.05 2.80 12.93
C SER A 121 28.35 2.26 11.53
N LYS A 122 29.37 2.81 10.88
CA LYS A 122 29.82 2.47 9.52
C LYS A 122 31.32 2.26 9.48
N LYS A 123 31.78 1.27 8.72
CA LYS A 123 33.21 1.08 8.48
C LYS A 123 33.83 2.32 7.85
N ILE A 124 35.01 2.70 8.34
CA ILE A 124 35.83 3.79 7.80
C ILE A 124 36.37 3.34 6.43
N PRO A 125 36.04 4.04 5.32
CA PRO A 125 36.60 3.72 4.02
C PRO A 125 38.11 4.04 3.97
N LYS A 126 38.90 3.27 3.21
CA LYS A 126 40.36 3.46 3.08
C LYS A 126 40.78 4.91 2.79
N LYS A 127 40.03 5.62 1.95
CA LYS A 127 40.31 7.02 1.60
C LYS A 127 40.13 7.95 2.81
N LEU A 128 39.09 7.71 3.61
CA LEU A 128 38.84 8.47 4.84
C LEU A 128 39.89 8.15 5.92
N ALA A 129 40.31 6.88 6.01
CA ALA A 129 41.41 6.47 6.90
C ALA A 129 42.71 7.20 6.54
N GLY A 130 43.00 7.40 5.26
CA GLY A 130 44.14 8.21 4.81
C GLY A 130 44.09 9.64 5.36
N TYR A 131 42.95 10.32 5.21
CA TYR A 131 42.77 11.68 5.74
C TYR A 131 42.85 11.74 7.26
N LEU A 132 42.37 10.71 7.95
CA LEU A 132 42.46 10.61 9.41
C LEU A 132 43.92 10.48 9.85
N VAL A 133 44.69 9.60 9.22
CA VAL A 133 46.11 9.41 9.49
C VAL A 133 46.91 10.69 9.22
N ASP A 134 46.68 11.34 8.08
CA ASP A 134 47.32 12.62 7.75
C ASP A 134 47.00 13.70 8.79
N TYR A 135 45.76 13.76 9.26
CA TYR A 135 45.33 14.71 10.30
C TYR A 135 46.10 14.50 11.62
N PHE A 136 46.24 13.26 12.09
CA PHE A 136 46.99 12.97 13.32
C PHE A 136 48.50 13.24 13.17
N ASN A 137 49.10 12.81 12.06
CA ASN A 137 50.51 13.03 11.76
C ASN A 137 50.86 14.52 11.71
N ASN A 138 49.99 15.35 11.09
CA ASN A 138 50.18 16.80 11.04
C ASN A 138 50.02 17.49 12.41
N ASN A 139 49.41 16.82 13.39
CA ASN A 139 49.24 17.31 14.76
C ASN A 139 50.22 16.65 15.75
N GLY A 140 51.28 15.99 15.26
CA GLY A 140 52.37 15.47 16.07
C GLY A 140 52.13 14.07 16.68
N PHE A 141 51.13 13.34 16.20
CA PHE A 141 50.90 11.94 16.58
C PHE A 141 51.37 11.01 15.46
N GLU A 142 52.25 10.05 15.75
CA GLU A 142 52.67 9.05 14.77
C GLU A 142 51.59 7.98 14.61
N LEU A 143 50.90 7.99 13.47
CA LEU A 143 49.85 7.04 13.13
C LEU A 143 50.08 6.51 11.70
N SER A 144 49.77 5.23 11.47
CA SER A 144 49.87 4.61 10.15
C SER A 144 48.54 3.96 9.73
N LEU A 145 48.39 3.73 8.42
CA LEU A 145 47.22 2.99 7.92
C LEU A 145 47.16 1.54 8.43
N SER A 146 48.27 0.99 8.94
CA SER A 146 48.34 -0.37 9.47
C SER A 146 47.99 -0.49 10.95
N ASP A 147 48.05 0.60 11.73
CA ASP A 147 47.86 0.57 13.19
C ASP A 147 46.73 1.47 13.71
N TYR A 148 46.20 2.40 12.90
CA TYR A 148 45.20 3.34 13.39
C TYR A 148 43.96 2.67 14.01
N GLU A 149 43.55 1.51 13.47
CA GLU A 149 42.39 0.75 13.96
C GLU A 149 42.59 0.27 15.41
N GLN A 150 43.83 0.09 15.86
CA GLN A 150 44.12 -0.30 17.25
C GLN A 150 43.82 0.84 18.25
N TYR A 151 43.87 2.09 17.79
CA TYR A 151 43.67 3.28 18.62
C TYR A 151 42.26 3.86 18.48
N LEU A 152 41.71 3.85 17.27
CA LEU A 152 40.48 4.56 16.92
C LEU A 152 39.35 3.62 16.47
N GLY A 153 39.67 2.34 16.25
CA GLY A 153 38.79 1.34 15.63
C GLY A 153 38.61 1.53 14.12
N ASP A 154 37.84 0.64 13.51
CA ASP A 154 37.57 0.61 12.07
C ASP A 154 36.19 1.17 11.69
N HIS A 155 35.43 1.71 12.67
CA HIS A 155 34.12 2.31 12.45
C HIS A 155 34.04 3.78 12.90
N TYR A 156 33.16 4.53 12.24
CA TYR A 156 32.73 5.87 12.65
C TYR A 156 31.21 5.90 12.89
N LEU A 157 30.76 6.80 13.75
CA LEU A 157 29.33 7.04 13.99
C LEU A 157 28.78 8.06 12.99
N ASP A 158 27.93 7.61 12.07
CA ASP A 158 27.23 8.45 11.11
C ASP A 158 25.96 9.04 11.73
N THR A 159 26.04 10.28 12.25
CA THR A 159 24.92 10.95 12.92
C THR A 159 23.88 11.49 11.96
N THR A 160 24.09 11.39 10.64
CA THR A 160 23.12 11.84 9.63
C THR A 160 22.19 10.71 9.18
N ALA A 161 22.38 9.49 9.68
CA ALA A 161 21.57 8.34 9.29
C ALA A 161 20.24 8.33 10.07
N PRO A 162 19.08 8.37 9.39
CA PRO A 162 17.79 8.39 10.08
C PRO A 162 17.50 7.06 10.78
N LEU A 163 16.98 7.13 12.01
CA LEU A 163 16.60 5.98 12.85
C LEU A 163 15.58 5.05 12.16
N MET A 164 14.72 5.60 11.29
CA MET A 164 13.59 4.91 10.68
C MET A 164 13.79 4.51 9.21
N GLY A 165 15.02 4.50 8.69
CA GLY A 165 15.28 4.36 7.24
C GLY A 165 14.46 3.25 6.55
N SER A 166 14.58 2.01 7.02
CA SER A 166 13.84 0.87 6.44
C SER A 166 12.40 0.72 6.95
N SER A 167 12.09 1.21 8.16
CA SER A 167 10.75 1.09 8.75
C SER A 167 9.75 2.08 8.15
N LEU A 168 10.22 3.25 7.69
CA LEU A 168 9.39 4.25 7.03
C LEU A 168 8.67 3.69 5.80
N VAL A 169 9.40 2.95 4.96
CA VAL A 169 8.84 2.32 3.76
C VAL A 169 7.73 1.33 4.11
N LEU A 170 7.92 0.56 5.19
CA LEU A 170 6.92 -0.41 5.67
C LEU A 170 5.66 0.30 6.21
N PHE A 171 5.82 1.44 6.89
CA PHE A 171 4.67 2.25 7.31
C PHE A 171 3.89 2.85 6.13
N ILE A 172 4.58 3.26 5.06
CA ILE A 172 3.95 3.72 3.82
C ILE A 172 3.12 2.60 3.21
N PHE A 173 3.68 1.39 3.07
CA PHE A 173 2.93 0.24 2.57
C PHE A 173 1.70 -0.06 3.43
N SER A 174 1.85 -0.09 4.76
CA SER A 174 0.73 -0.25 5.69
C SER A 174 -0.39 0.75 5.43
N ALA A 175 -0.06 2.04 5.31
CA ALA A 175 -1.03 3.10 5.06
C ALA A 175 -1.75 2.91 3.71
N VAL A 176 -1.01 2.59 2.64
CA VAL A 176 -1.58 2.33 1.32
C VAL A 176 -2.58 1.18 1.35
N PHE A 177 -2.21 0.04 1.94
CA PHE A 177 -3.09 -1.12 2.03
C PHE A 177 -4.35 -0.84 2.87
N PHE A 178 -4.21 -0.08 3.95
CA PHE A 178 -5.35 0.36 4.77
C PHE A 178 -6.32 1.22 3.96
N VAL A 179 -5.82 2.25 3.27
CA VAL A 179 -6.64 3.16 2.45
C VAL A 179 -7.35 2.39 1.33
N LEU A 180 -6.66 1.49 0.64
CA LEU A 180 -7.27 0.64 -0.38
C LEU A 180 -8.40 -0.22 0.18
N SER A 181 -8.22 -0.80 1.37
CA SER A 181 -9.28 -1.57 2.03
C SER A 181 -10.51 -0.71 2.34
N VAL A 182 -10.30 0.50 2.87
CA VAL A 182 -11.38 1.45 3.16
C VAL A 182 -12.14 1.84 1.89
N ILE A 183 -11.45 2.14 0.79
CA ILE A 183 -12.08 2.46 -0.51
C ILE A 183 -12.97 1.32 -1.01
N VAL A 184 -12.48 0.08 -0.91
CA VAL A 184 -13.23 -1.12 -1.29
C VAL A 184 -14.46 -1.30 -0.38
N LEU A 185 -14.32 -1.11 0.93
CA LEU A 185 -15.44 -1.19 1.88
C LEU A 185 -16.50 -0.10 1.63
N ILE A 186 -16.09 1.13 1.33
CA ILE A 186 -16.99 2.22 0.97
C ILE A 186 -17.76 1.87 -0.31
N SER A 187 -17.09 1.35 -1.33
CA SER A 187 -17.72 0.89 -2.56
C SER A 187 -18.78 -0.19 -2.31
N PHE A 188 -18.49 -1.15 -1.42
CA PHE A 188 -19.46 -2.19 -1.06
C PHE A 188 -20.69 -1.63 -0.36
N ARG A 189 -20.48 -0.68 0.57
CA ARG A 189 -21.58 -0.03 1.27
C ARG A 189 -22.44 0.79 0.29
N LYS A 190 -21.80 1.54 -0.61
CA LYS A 190 -22.49 2.30 -1.66
C LYS A 190 -23.34 1.39 -2.56
N ASN A 191 -22.78 0.28 -3.04
CA ASN A 191 -23.54 -0.67 -3.87
C ASN A 191 -24.73 -1.28 -3.12
N SER A 192 -24.53 -1.71 -1.86
CA SER A 192 -25.61 -2.24 -1.04
C SER A 192 -26.72 -1.19 -0.82
N ASN A 193 -26.35 0.08 -0.64
CA ASN A 193 -27.33 1.16 -0.49
C ASN A 193 -28.13 1.35 -1.77
N HIS A 194 -27.49 1.39 -2.95
CA HIS A 194 -28.20 1.52 -4.22
C HIS A 194 -29.20 0.38 -4.46
N ILE A 195 -28.83 -0.87 -4.14
CA ILE A 195 -29.76 -2.00 -4.22
C ILE A 195 -30.93 -1.83 -3.25
N GLN A 196 -30.68 -1.38 -2.02
CA GLN A 196 -31.75 -1.13 -1.04
C GLN A 196 -32.71 -0.03 -1.51
N THR A 197 -32.17 1.08 -2.02
CA THR A 197 -32.97 2.17 -2.60
C THR A 197 -33.81 1.66 -3.76
N ARG A 198 -33.23 0.90 -4.68
CA ARG A 198 -33.96 0.34 -5.83
C ARG A 198 -35.09 -0.62 -5.41
N ILE A 199 -34.85 -1.42 -4.37
CA ILE A 199 -35.90 -2.28 -3.79
C ILE A 199 -37.03 -1.42 -3.20
N GLN A 200 -36.70 -0.34 -2.49
CA GLN A 200 -37.71 0.56 -1.91
C GLN A 200 -38.54 1.27 -2.99
N GLU A 201 -37.91 1.75 -4.07
CA GLU A 201 -38.61 2.32 -5.23
C GLU A 201 -39.60 1.32 -5.82
N LEU A 202 -39.15 0.09 -6.12
CA LEU A 202 -40.03 -0.96 -6.65
C LEU A 202 -41.17 -1.32 -5.69
N MET A 203 -40.96 -1.25 -4.37
CA MET A 203 -42.02 -1.49 -3.39
C MET A 203 -43.04 -0.34 -3.37
N GLN A 204 -42.59 0.91 -3.53
CA GLN A 204 -43.47 2.08 -3.61
C GLN A 204 -44.31 2.08 -4.89
N ASP A 205 -43.72 1.66 -6.00
CA ASP A 205 -44.38 1.60 -7.31
C ASP A 205 -45.28 0.35 -7.46
N GLY A 206 -45.26 -0.58 -6.50
CA GLY A 206 -46.01 -1.84 -6.56
C GLY A 206 -45.40 -2.92 -7.46
N GLU A 207 -44.27 -2.62 -8.10
CA GLU A 207 -43.54 -3.50 -9.04
C GLU A 207 -42.72 -4.60 -8.34
N PHE A 208 -42.47 -4.48 -7.03
CA PHE A 208 -41.63 -5.45 -6.30
C PHE A 208 -42.32 -6.80 -6.03
N GLU A 209 -43.62 -6.80 -5.78
CA GLU A 209 -44.37 -8.03 -5.43
C GLU A 209 -44.45 -9.00 -6.62
N PRO A 210 -44.79 -8.57 -7.86
CA PRO A 210 -44.73 -9.44 -9.05
C PRO A 210 -43.34 -10.03 -9.28
N LEU A 211 -42.28 -9.23 -9.11
CA LEU A 211 -40.90 -9.72 -9.20
C LEU A 211 -40.62 -10.78 -8.14
N CYS A 212 -41.04 -10.56 -6.89
CA CYS A 212 -40.86 -11.54 -5.84
C CYS A 212 -41.56 -12.87 -6.16
N GLN A 213 -42.78 -12.82 -6.68
CA GLN A 213 -43.54 -14.02 -7.04
C GLN A 213 -42.86 -14.79 -8.18
N ASP A 214 -42.40 -14.09 -9.22
CA ASP A 214 -41.76 -14.72 -10.37
C ASP A 214 -40.41 -15.37 -9.99
N PHE A 215 -39.63 -14.71 -9.13
CA PHE A 215 -38.36 -15.23 -8.61
C PHE A 215 -38.49 -16.31 -7.52
N GLN A 216 -39.71 -16.59 -7.05
CA GLN A 216 -40.01 -17.73 -6.19
C GLN A 216 -40.45 -18.98 -6.98
N SER A 217 -40.65 -18.86 -8.30
CA SER A 217 -40.98 -20.00 -9.17
C SER A 217 -39.79 -20.95 -9.37
N THR A 218 -40.07 -22.19 -9.78
CA THR A 218 -39.05 -23.22 -10.07
C THR A 218 -38.12 -22.88 -11.24
N GLY A 219 -38.43 -21.82 -12.00
CA GLY A 219 -37.65 -21.35 -13.15
C GLY A 219 -36.80 -20.13 -12.87
N ALA A 220 -36.44 -19.83 -11.61
CA ALA A 220 -35.61 -18.68 -11.27
C ALA A 220 -34.17 -19.07 -10.85
N ALA A 221 -33.18 -18.27 -11.24
CA ALA A 221 -31.77 -18.51 -10.95
C ALA A 221 -30.98 -17.22 -10.73
N PHE A 222 -30.00 -17.28 -9.82
CA PHE A 222 -29.10 -16.17 -9.50
C PHE A 222 -27.66 -16.51 -9.90
N TYR A 223 -27.10 -15.68 -10.77
CA TYR A 223 -25.75 -15.81 -11.29
C TYR A 223 -24.86 -14.67 -10.75
N ALA A 224 -24.53 -14.72 -9.47
CA ALA A 224 -23.77 -13.66 -8.79
C ALA A 224 -22.45 -13.29 -9.49
N GLY A 225 -21.71 -14.28 -10.02
CA GLY A 225 -20.46 -14.04 -10.76
C GLY A 225 -20.64 -13.34 -12.11
N LEU A 226 -21.87 -13.30 -12.65
CA LEU A 226 -22.23 -12.58 -13.87
C LEU A 226 -23.00 -11.28 -13.59
N GLY A 227 -23.39 -11.05 -12.33
CA GLY A 227 -24.28 -9.95 -11.96
C GLY A 227 -25.69 -10.08 -12.54
N LEU A 228 -26.20 -11.30 -12.77
CA LEU A 228 -27.56 -11.51 -13.31
C LEU A 228 -28.45 -12.32 -12.37
N ALA A 229 -29.74 -11.99 -12.34
CA ALA A 229 -30.77 -12.91 -11.87
C ALA A 229 -31.83 -13.06 -12.96
N VAL A 230 -32.21 -14.29 -13.28
CA VAL A 230 -33.14 -14.60 -14.37
C VAL A 230 -34.29 -15.40 -13.80
N SER A 231 -35.51 -15.01 -14.16
CA SER A 231 -36.74 -15.74 -13.90
C SER A 231 -37.49 -15.98 -15.22
N PRO A 232 -38.63 -16.67 -15.24
CA PRO A 232 -39.36 -16.91 -16.47
C PRO A 232 -39.75 -15.62 -17.22
N HIS A 233 -40.10 -14.55 -16.49
CA HIS A 233 -40.60 -13.32 -17.09
C HIS A 233 -39.63 -12.12 -16.97
N TYR A 234 -38.62 -12.19 -16.12
CA TYR A 234 -37.75 -11.05 -15.84
C TYR A 234 -36.26 -11.39 -15.87
N LEU A 235 -35.47 -10.42 -16.30
CA LEU A 235 -34.04 -10.34 -16.08
C LEU A 235 -33.72 -9.17 -15.15
N LEU A 236 -32.94 -9.43 -14.11
CA LEU A 236 -32.32 -8.43 -13.26
C LEU A 236 -30.84 -8.34 -13.58
N ASP A 237 -30.38 -7.15 -13.95
CA ASP A 237 -28.99 -6.87 -14.29
C ASP A 237 -28.34 -5.94 -13.26
N PHE A 238 -27.34 -6.47 -12.56
CA PHE A 238 -26.56 -5.78 -11.52
C PHE A 238 -25.25 -5.20 -12.06
N SER A 239 -25.02 -5.24 -13.38
CA SER A 239 -23.80 -4.70 -13.98
C SER A 239 -23.75 -3.16 -13.97
N ASN A 240 -24.92 -2.49 -13.89
CA ASN A 240 -25.01 -1.04 -13.69
C ASN A 240 -25.16 -0.67 -12.20
N LEU A 241 -24.04 -0.42 -11.55
CA LEU A 241 -23.96 -0.12 -10.11
C LEU A 241 -24.52 1.26 -9.72
N GLN A 242 -24.82 2.16 -10.67
CA GLN A 242 -25.33 3.50 -10.33
C GLN A 242 -26.77 3.47 -9.81
N TYR A 243 -27.57 2.49 -10.22
CA TYR A 243 -28.99 2.36 -9.89
C TYR A 243 -29.30 1.08 -9.08
N GLY A 244 -28.27 0.38 -8.60
CA GLY A 244 -28.39 -0.89 -7.89
C GLY A 244 -28.56 -2.07 -8.85
N PHE A 245 -29.67 -2.09 -9.59
CA PHE A 245 -29.91 -3.04 -10.68
C PHE A 245 -31.03 -2.56 -11.63
N SER A 246 -30.97 -3.03 -12.87
CA SER A 246 -32.01 -2.82 -13.89
C SER A 246 -32.95 -4.02 -13.94
N VAL A 247 -34.23 -3.76 -14.21
CA VAL A 247 -35.28 -4.78 -14.38
C VAL A 247 -35.70 -4.78 -15.83
N TYR A 248 -35.68 -5.94 -16.48
CA TYR A 248 -36.10 -6.11 -17.86
C TYR A 248 -37.17 -7.21 -17.96
N PRO A 249 -38.41 -6.88 -18.32
CA PRO A 249 -39.39 -7.85 -18.80
C PRO A 249 -38.83 -8.59 -20.02
N LEU A 250 -38.97 -9.92 -20.08
CA LEU A 250 -38.35 -10.73 -21.13
C LEU A 250 -39.15 -10.76 -22.44
N ASP A 251 -40.44 -10.45 -22.39
CA ASP A 251 -41.38 -10.38 -23.52
C ASP A 251 -41.07 -9.25 -24.54
N GLN A 252 -40.29 -8.25 -24.13
CA GLN A 252 -39.83 -7.16 -25.00
C GLN A 252 -38.71 -7.60 -25.95
N PHE A 253 -37.99 -8.68 -25.61
CA PHE A 253 -36.90 -9.20 -26.42
C PHE A 253 -37.42 -10.26 -27.38
N TYR A 254 -36.81 -10.36 -28.56
CA TYR A 254 -37.14 -11.41 -29.53
C TYR A 254 -35.95 -12.35 -29.81
N ASN A 255 -34.75 -11.98 -29.37
CA ASN A 255 -33.55 -12.77 -29.60
C ASN A 255 -32.54 -12.58 -28.46
N VAL A 256 -31.82 -13.66 -28.14
CA VAL A 256 -30.75 -13.69 -27.14
C VAL A 256 -29.59 -14.52 -27.66
N PHE A 257 -28.39 -13.93 -27.67
CA PHE A 257 -27.20 -14.60 -28.18
C PHE A 257 -25.93 -14.12 -27.49
N LYS A 258 -24.86 -14.92 -27.61
CA LYS A 258 -23.52 -14.53 -27.17
C LYS A 258 -22.94 -13.50 -28.14
N CYS A 259 -22.43 -12.40 -27.61
CA CYS A 259 -21.79 -11.34 -28.39
C CYS A 259 -20.40 -11.03 -27.84
N ASN A 260 -19.44 -10.74 -28.72
CA ASN A 260 -18.11 -10.22 -28.35
C ASN A 260 -17.82 -8.91 -29.10
N MET A 261 -18.86 -8.21 -29.55
CA MET A 261 -18.77 -6.94 -30.25
C MET A 261 -19.52 -5.84 -29.50
N VAL A 262 -18.89 -4.68 -29.38
CA VAL A 262 -19.50 -3.46 -28.84
C VAL A 262 -19.31 -2.38 -29.90
N ASN A 263 -20.41 -1.74 -30.32
CA ASN A 263 -20.41 -0.71 -31.37
C ASN A 263 -19.67 -1.14 -32.66
N GLY A 264 -19.87 -2.40 -33.07
CA GLY A 264 -19.26 -2.97 -34.28
C GLY A 264 -17.77 -3.32 -34.16
N LYS A 265 -17.15 -3.16 -32.97
CA LYS A 265 -15.75 -3.50 -32.72
C LYS A 265 -15.63 -4.74 -31.84
N PRO A 266 -14.72 -5.68 -32.15
CA PRO A 266 -14.49 -6.83 -31.31
C PRO A 266 -13.88 -6.40 -29.96
N THR A 267 -14.27 -7.11 -28.90
CA THR A 267 -13.78 -6.91 -27.53
C THR A 267 -13.17 -8.19 -26.97
N THR A 268 -12.31 -8.05 -25.97
CA THR A 268 -11.76 -9.18 -25.19
C THR A 268 -12.78 -9.82 -24.25
N SER A 269 -13.92 -9.16 -24.04
CA SER A 269 -15.02 -9.65 -23.22
C SER A 269 -16.11 -10.28 -24.09
N ASN A 270 -16.77 -11.28 -23.54
CA ASN A 270 -18.00 -11.87 -24.02
C ASN A 270 -19.17 -11.28 -23.23
N TYR A 271 -20.31 -11.14 -23.89
CA TYR A 271 -21.55 -10.59 -23.37
C TYR A 271 -22.71 -11.49 -23.77
N ILE A 272 -23.79 -11.43 -23.01
CA ILE A 272 -25.11 -11.87 -23.46
C ILE A 272 -25.79 -10.65 -24.07
N ALA A 273 -26.12 -10.72 -25.36
CA ALA A 273 -26.87 -9.69 -26.06
C ALA A 273 -28.35 -10.03 -26.06
N LEU A 274 -29.16 -9.06 -25.63
CA LEU A 274 -30.62 -9.10 -25.66
C LEU A 274 -31.08 -8.11 -26.73
N GLU A 275 -31.79 -8.60 -27.74
CA GLU A 275 -32.23 -7.79 -28.88
C GLU A 275 -33.72 -7.47 -28.75
N LEU A 276 -34.03 -6.18 -28.71
CA LEU A 276 -35.40 -5.66 -28.70
C LEU A 276 -35.99 -5.72 -30.10
N LYS A 277 -37.32 -5.79 -30.20
CA LYS A 277 -38.06 -5.82 -31.49
C LYS A 277 -37.73 -4.66 -32.45
N ASN A 278 -37.22 -3.54 -31.93
CA ASN A 278 -36.79 -2.38 -32.72
C ASN A 278 -35.32 -2.46 -33.22
N GLY A 279 -34.62 -3.57 -32.97
CA GLY A 279 -33.22 -3.78 -33.35
C GLY A 279 -32.18 -3.23 -32.36
N GLN A 280 -32.60 -2.57 -31.28
CA GLN A 280 -31.70 -2.12 -30.22
C GLN A 280 -31.18 -3.32 -29.41
N ARG A 281 -29.94 -3.23 -28.93
CA ARG A 281 -29.27 -4.28 -28.16
C ARG A 281 -28.91 -3.81 -26.76
N ILE A 282 -29.18 -4.66 -25.78
CA ILE A 282 -28.70 -4.51 -24.41
C ILE A 282 -27.66 -5.61 -24.19
N LEU A 283 -26.49 -5.22 -23.69
CA LEU A 283 -25.39 -6.13 -23.41
C LEU A 283 -25.26 -6.33 -21.90
N VAL A 284 -25.35 -7.58 -21.45
CA VAL A 284 -25.27 -7.95 -20.03
C VAL A 284 -24.21 -9.04 -19.80
N ALA A 285 -23.88 -9.32 -18.54
CA ALA A 285 -22.94 -10.39 -18.15
C ALA A 285 -21.57 -10.34 -18.85
N ALA A 286 -20.92 -9.17 -18.84
CA ALA A 286 -19.58 -9.00 -19.35
C ALA A 286 -18.59 -9.96 -18.64
N CYS A 287 -17.93 -10.85 -19.39
CA CYS A 287 -16.97 -11.78 -18.84
C CYS A 287 -15.81 -12.08 -19.82
N PRO A 288 -14.57 -12.27 -19.34
CA PRO A 288 -13.44 -12.55 -20.23
C PRO A 288 -13.57 -13.91 -20.92
N ASN A 289 -14.04 -14.94 -20.20
CA ASN A 289 -14.22 -16.30 -20.71
C ASN A 289 -15.64 -16.79 -20.42
N THR A 290 -16.24 -17.53 -21.36
CA THR A 290 -17.54 -18.16 -21.17
C THR A 290 -17.42 -19.34 -20.21
N SER A 291 -17.94 -19.18 -18.99
CA SER A 291 -18.02 -20.22 -17.98
C SER A 291 -19.26 -21.11 -18.16
N LYS A 292 -19.35 -22.19 -17.39
CA LYS A 292 -20.59 -22.99 -17.28
C LYS A 292 -21.79 -22.11 -16.89
N SER A 293 -21.61 -21.22 -15.90
CA SER A 293 -22.66 -20.30 -15.47
C SER A 293 -23.09 -19.33 -16.57
N PHE A 294 -22.17 -18.87 -17.41
CA PHE A 294 -22.49 -18.03 -18.57
C PHE A 294 -23.40 -18.76 -19.56
N ASN A 295 -23.02 -19.98 -19.94
CA ASN A 295 -23.80 -20.76 -20.89
C ASN A 295 -25.18 -21.12 -20.31
N THR A 296 -25.25 -21.51 -19.03
CA THR A 296 -26.54 -21.80 -18.37
C THR A 296 -27.45 -20.57 -18.32
N ALA A 297 -26.91 -19.39 -18.00
CA ALA A 297 -27.68 -18.15 -18.01
C ALA A 297 -28.18 -17.79 -19.42
N LEU A 298 -27.33 -17.95 -20.44
CA LEU A 298 -27.68 -17.73 -21.84
C LEU A 298 -28.80 -18.68 -22.29
N ASP A 299 -28.69 -19.97 -21.99
CA ASP A 299 -29.68 -20.97 -22.38
C ASP A 299 -31.03 -20.72 -21.68
N MET A 300 -30.99 -20.35 -20.41
CA MET A 300 -32.18 -19.97 -19.65
C MET A 300 -32.86 -18.73 -20.25
N LEU A 301 -32.10 -17.68 -20.57
CA LEU A 301 -32.64 -16.49 -21.23
C LEU A 301 -33.24 -16.81 -22.61
N LYS A 302 -32.59 -17.68 -23.39
CA LYS A 302 -33.14 -18.16 -24.68
C LYS A 302 -34.45 -18.92 -24.48
N GLN A 303 -34.54 -19.77 -23.47
CA GLN A 303 -35.78 -20.50 -23.16
C GLN A 303 -36.90 -19.56 -22.73
N SER A 304 -36.62 -18.58 -21.88
CA SER A 304 -37.63 -17.60 -21.46
C SER A 304 -38.10 -16.71 -22.63
N VAL A 305 -37.18 -16.23 -23.47
CA VAL A 305 -37.52 -15.34 -24.61
C VAL A 305 -38.20 -16.10 -25.76
N ASN A 306 -37.72 -17.30 -26.11
CA ASN A 306 -38.25 -18.04 -27.27
C ASN A 306 -39.36 -19.04 -26.90
N GLY A 307 -39.35 -19.58 -25.68
CA GLY A 307 -40.36 -20.51 -25.17
C GLY A 307 -41.62 -19.82 -24.61
N GLY A 308 -41.53 -18.52 -24.28
CA GLY A 308 -42.65 -17.68 -23.89
C GLY A 308 -43.51 -17.17 -25.06
N MET A 309 -43.27 -17.59 -26.30
CA MET A 309 -44.13 -17.26 -27.46
C MET A 309 -45.36 -18.18 -27.60
N GLN A 310 -45.66 -19.03 -26.62
CA GLN A 310 -46.93 -19.75 -26.55
C GLN A 310 -47.93 -18.97 -25.69
N TRP A 311 -48.68 -18.07 -26.33
CA TRP A 311 -49.95 -17.53 -25.84
C TRP A 311 -51.01 -17.91 -26.84
#